data_AF-A0A960GXG7-F1
#
_entry.id   AF-A0A960GXG7-F1
#
_cell.length_a   1.000
_cell.length_b   1.000
_cell.length_c   1.000
_cell.angle_alpha   90.00
_cell.angle_beta   90.00
_cell.angle_gamma   90.00
#
_symmetry.space_group_name_H-M   'P 1'
#
loop_
_entity.id
_entity.type
_entity.pdbx_description
1 polymer ?
#
loop_
_entity_poly.entity_id
_entity_poly.type
_entity_poly.pdbx_seq_one_letter_code
_entity_poly.pdbx_strand_id
1 'polypeptide(L)'
;MSMKARAERVDVLPREPRCRICRDPDVRRLVNEMLDWRGFPIHLGCGKKSVVTFASILRDMEPLNEGRDIGDWITYNSLWVHAKRHYDIDGVVAYWGARIFKELRMGLRG
;
A
#
# COMPACT_ATOMS: atom_id res chain seq x y z
N MET A 1 25.90 -41.09 29.88
CA MET A 1 26.09 -40.70 28.46
C MET A 1 24.73 -40.29 27.90
N SER A 2 24.24 -39.10 28.27
CA SER A 2 24.11 -37.89 27.43
C SER A 2 23.20 -38.04 26.20
N MET A 3 21.91 -37.80 26.42
CA MET A 3 20.91 -37.45 25.41
C MET A 3 21.36 -36.21 24.62
N LYS A 4 21.58 -36.34 23.32
CA LYS A 4 21.49 -35.19 22.41
C LYS A 4 20.77 -35.62 21.14
N ALA A 5 19.44 -35.60 21.24
CA ALA A 5 18.58 -35.35 20.09
C ALA A 5 19.03 -34.03 19.47
N ARG A 6 19.81 -34.11 18.40
CA ARG A 6 20.18 -32.96 17.59
C ARG A 6 18.93 -32.63 16.79
N ALA A 7 18.05 -31.86 17.40
CA ALA A 7 16.95 -31.21 16.72
C ALA A 7 17.53 -30.51 15.48
N GLU A 8 17.21 -31.05 14.32
CA GLU A 8 17.39 -30.40 13.04
C GLU A 8 16.83 -29.00 13.20
N ARG A 9 17.70 -28.01 13.03
CA ARG A 9 17.30 -26.62 12.96
C ARG A 9 16.38 -26.57 11.77
N VAL A 10 15.08 -26.38 12.03
CA VAL A 10 14.16 -25.89 11.02
C VAL A 10 14.84 -24.63 10.49
N ASP A 11 15.32 -24.69 9.25
CA ASP A 11 15.66 -23.50 8.51
C ASP A 11 14.36 -22.72 8.41
N VAL A 12 14.16 -21.83 9.40
CA VAL A 12 13.10 -20.84 9.39
C VAL A 12 13.38 -20.07 8.10
N LEU A 13 12.61 -20.39 7.07
CA LEU A 13 12.59 -19.68 5.80
C LEU A 13 12.73 -18.19 6.10
N PRO A 14 13.59 -17.45 5.38
CA PRO A 14 13.82 -16.04 5.66
C PRO A 14 12.48 -15.36 5.88
N ARG A 15 12.28 -14.77 7.08
CA ARG A 15 11.15 -13.86 7.33
C ARG A 15 11.09 -12.96 6.11
N GLU A 16 10.02 -13.07 5.32
CA GLU A 16 9.83 -12.27 4.11
C GLU A 16 10.37 -10.87 4.40
N PRO A 17 11.37 -10.35 3.65
CA PRO A 17 11.92 -9.05 3.96
C PRO A 17 10.73 -8.10 4.01
N ARG A 18 10.50 -7.52 5.20
CA ARG A 18 9.30 -6.74 5.52
C ARG A 18 8.99 -5.89 4.30
N CYS A 19 7.77 -5.99 3.75
CA CYS A 19 7.36 -5.31 2.53
C CYS A 19 8.02 -3.92 2.48
N ARG A 20 8.76 -3.63 1.38
CA ARG A 20 9.63 -2.44 1.30
C ARG A 20 8.88 -1.15 1.61
N ILE A 21 7.61 -1.11 1.22
CA ILE A 21 6.67 -0.02 1.51
C ILE A 21 6.31 -0.01 2.99
N CYS A 22 5.96 -1.14 3.59
CA CYS A 22 5.64 -1.25 5.02
C CYS A 22 6.83 -1.01 5.97
N ARG A 23 8.08 -1.12 5.49
CA ARG A 23 9.28 -0.85 6.29
C ARG A 23 9.36 0.61 6.71
N ASP A 24 8.87 1.51 5.87
CA ASP A 24 8.89 2.95 6.06
C ASP A 24 7.45 3.45 6.25
N PRO A 25 7.06 3.88 7.48
CA PRO A 25 5.70 4.31 7.76
C PRO A 25 5.21 5.47 6.90
N ASP A 26 6.09 6.38 6.50
CA ASP A 26 5.73 7.57 5.72
C ASP A 26 5.53 7.19 4.25
N VAL A 27 6.41 6.35 3.69
CA VAL A 27 6.17 5.75 2.36
C VAL A 27 4.91 4.91 2.35
N ARG A 28 4.67 4.10 3.38
CA ARG A 28 3.43 3.32 3.49
C ARG A 28 2.21 4.23 3.47
N ARG A 29 2.22 5.32 4.24
CA ARG A 29 1.11 6.29 4.27
C ARG A 29 0.88 6.88 2.89
N LEU A 30 1.93 7.40 2.25
CA LEU A 30 1.86 8.01 0.93
C LEU A 30 1.37 7.03 -0.14
N VAL A 31 1.89 5.80 -0.15
CA VAL A 31 1.44 4.75 -1.09
C VAL A 31 -0.02 4.38 -0.84
N ASN A 32 -0.45 4.25 0.41
CA ASN A 32 -1.85 3.97 0.71
C ASN A 32 -2.77 5.10 0.24
N GLU A 33 -2.41 6.36 0.49
CA GLU A 33 -3.17 7.52 0.00
C GLU A 33 -3.30 7.50 -1.52
N MET A 34 -2.23 7.20 -2.26
CA MET A 34 -2.34 7.07 -3.72
C MET A 34 -3.17 5.85 -4.15
N LEU A 35 -3.12 4.75 -3.39
CA LEU A 35 -3.95 3.57 -3.65
C LEU A 35 -5.44 3.85 -3.41
N ASP A 36 -5.79 4.75 -2.49
CA ASP A 36 -7.18 5.20 -2.29
C ASP A 36 -7.76 5.81 -3.58
N TRP A 37 -6.92 6.49 -4.37
CA TRP A 37 -7.31 7.10 -5.65
C TRP A 37 -7.19 6.16 -6.85
N ARG A 38 -6.62 4.96 -6.68
CA ARG A 38 -6.38 4.02 -7.78
C ARG A 38 -7.71 3.56 -8.40
N GLY A 39 -7.87 3.81 -9.69
CA GLY A 39 -9.09 3.48 -10.43
C GLY A 39 -10.16 4.57 -10.41
N PHE A 40 -10.01 5.64 -9.61
CA PHE A 40 -10.89 6.79 -9.67
C PHE A 40 -10.48 7.75 -10.80
N PRO A 41 -11.40 8.16 -11.69
CA PRO A 41 -11.12 9.14 -12.72
C PRO A 41 -11.04 10.55 -12.13
N ILE A 42 -9.86 11.14 -12.15
CA ILE A 42 -9.59 12.53 -11.78
C ILE A 42 -9.80 13.41 -13.02
N HIS A 43 -10.66 14.43 -12.89
CA HIS A 43 -10.93 15.38 -13.96
C HIS A 43 -9.87 16.48 -13.94
N LEU A 44 -9.08 16.59 -15.02
CA LEU A 44 -8.00 17.56 -15.14
C LEU A 44 -8.41 18.83 -15.93
N GLY A 45 -9.70 18.99 -16.22
CA GLY A 45 -10.21 20.04 -17.11
C GLY A 45 -10.11 19.68 -18.60
N CYS A 46 -10.77 20.47 -19.46
CA CYS A 46 -10.78 20.32 -20.93
C CYS A 46 -11.15 18.91 -21.43
N GLY A 47 -12.02 18.21 -20.71
CA GLY A 47 -12.44 16.83 -21.06
C GLY A 47 -11.39 15.75 -20.79
N LYS A 48 -10.22 16.09 -20.23
CA LYS A 48 -9.16 15.12 -19.90
C LYS A 48 -9.45 14.46 -18.56
N LYS A 49 -9.34 13.14 -18.54
CA LYS A 49 -9.41 12.30 -17.34
C LYS A 49 -8.06 11.62 -17.13
N SER A 50 -7.58 11.62 -15.89
CA SER A 50 -6.43 10.84 -15.47
C SER A 50 -6.87 9.82 -14.44
N VAL A 51 -6.21 8.67 -14.41
CA VAL A 51 -6.46 7.62 -13.42
C VAL A 51 -5.13 7.31 -12.76
N VAL A 52 -5.15 7.20 -11.42
CA VAL A 52 -3.98 6.74 -10.68
C VAL A 52 -3.75 5.26 -10.99
N THR A 53 -2.57 4.93 -11.51
CA THR A 53 -2.14 3.58 -11.86
C THR A 53 -0.89 3.21 -11.06
N PHE A 54 -0.54 1.93 -11.02
CA PHE A 54 0.74 1.53 -10.43
C PHE A 54 1.95 2.20 -11.10
N ALA A 55 1.87 2.44 -12.42
CA ALA A 55 2.93 3.13 -13.15
C ALA A 55 3.03 4.60 -12.75
N SER A 56 1.90 5.31 -12.58
CA SER A 56 1.94 6.70 -12.11
C SER A 56 2.46 6.78 -10.68
N ILE A 57 1.99 5.90 -9.80
CA ILE A 57 2.49 5.82 -8.42
C ILE A 57 4.00 5.57 -8.41
N LEU A 58 4.49 4.65 -9.23
CA LEU A 58 5.92 4.35 -9.30
C LEU A 58 6.75 5.57 -9.75
N ARG A 59 6.25 6.34 -10.73
CA ARG A 59 6.89 7.60 -11.15
C ARG A 59 6.94 8.62 -10.00
N ASP A 60 5.85 8.73 -9.24
CA ASP A 60 5.79 9.66 -8.10
C ASP A 60 6.72 9.22 -6.95
N MET A 61 7.07 7.93 -6.88
CA MET A 61 8.05 7.38 -5.93
C MET A 61 9.50 7.47 -6.41
N GLU A 62 9.76 7.84 -7.66
CA GLU A 62 11.12 7.88 -8.22
C GLU A 62 12.08 8.80 -7.43
N PRO A 63 11.68 10.03 -7.04
CA PRO A 63 12.53 10.88 -6.19
C PRO A 63 12.85 10.27 -4.82
N LEU A 64 11.94 9.43 -4.28
CA LEU A 64 12.18 8.72 -3.02
C LEU A 64 13.12 7.53 -3.19
N ASN A 65 13.21 6.96 -4.39
CA ASN A 65 14.17 5.89 -4.69
C ASN A 65 15.58 6.43 -4.88
N GLU A 66 15.76 7.65 -5.39
CA GLU A 66 17.09 8.28 -5.55
C GLU A 66 17.86 8.38 -4.21
N GLY A 67 17.14 8.57 -3.10
CA GLY A 67 17.70 8.58 -1.75
C GLY A 67 17.83 7.21 -1.08
N ARG A 68 17.49 6.10 -1.76
CA ARG A 68 17.50 4.74 -1.21
C ARG A 68 18.61 3.89 -1.82
N ASP A 69 19.09 2.94 -1.03
CA ASP A 69 19.90 1.84 -1.56
C ASP A 69 19.14 1.08 -2.65
N ILE A 70 19.83 0.68 -3.70
CA ILE A 70 19.26 -0.03 -4.87
C ILE A 70 18.45 -1.27 -4.44
N GLY A 71 18.92 -1.98 -3.41
CA GLY A 71 18.23 -3.16 -2.86
C GLY A 71 16.87 -2.85 -2.19
N ASP A 72 16.66 -1.60 -1.79
CA ASP A 72 15.48 -1.11 -1.07
C ASP A 72 14.58 -0.22 -1.94
N TRP A 73 14.89 -0.08 -3.24
CA TRP A 73 14.04 0.63 -4.18
C TRP A 73 12.63 0.07 -4.20
N ILE A 74 11.66 0.98 -4.19
CA ILE A 74 10.26 0.72 -4.42
C ILE A 74 10.13 0.44 -5.91
N THR A 75 9.84 -0.82 -6.23
CA THR A 75 9.61 -1.28 -7.60
C THR A 75 8.13 -1.51 -7.84
N TYR A 76 7.75 -1.64 -9.11
CA TYR A 76 6.41 -2.07 -9.49
C TYR A 76 5.97 -3.33 -8.72
N ASN A 77 6.85 -4.34 -8.62
CA ASN A 77 6.54 -5.57 -7.92
C ASN A 77 6.29 -5.34 -6.43
N SER A 78 7.09 -4.49 -5.78
CA SER A 78 6.86 -4.14 -4.36
C SER A 78 5.50 -3.45 -4.15
N LEU A 79 5.11 -2.56 -5.07
CA LEU A 79 3.81 -1.88 -5.09
C LEU A 79 2.66 -2.86 -5.26
N TRP A 80 2.78 -3.77 -6.22
CA TRP A 80 1.76 -4.79 -6.47
C TRP A 80 1.58 -5.73 -5.27
N VAL A 81 2.68 -6.23 -4.69
CA VAL A 81 2.63 -7.10 -3.51
C VAL A 81 2.00 -6.37 -2.33
N HIS A 82 2.38 -5.12 -2.10
CA HIS A 82 1.80 -4.28 -1.04
C HIS A 82 0.29 -4.09 -1.22
N ALA A 83 -0.13 -3.65 -2.40
CA ALA A 83 -1.53 -3.43 -2.72
C ALA A 83 -2.37 -4.72 -2.58
N LYS A 84 -1.78 -5.88 -2.91
CA LYS A 84 -2.47 -7.16 -2.82
C LYS A 84 -2.55 -7.74 -1.40
N ARG A 85 -1.52 -7.53 -0.58
CA ARG A 85 -1.36 -8.24 0.71
C ARG A 85 -1.54 -7.37 1.96
N HIS A 86 -1.35 -6.06 1.83
CA HIS A 86 -1.22 -5.16 2.99
C HIS A 86 -2.11 -3.91 2.91
N TYR A 87 -2.59 -3.55 1.73
CA TYR A 87 -3.55 -2.48 1.57
C TYR A 87 -4.96 -3.00 1.90
N ASP A 88 -5.53 -2.49 2.98
CA ASP A 88 -6.85 -2.88 3.49
C ASP A 88 -7.97 -2.13 2.75
N ILE A 89 -8.24 -2.57 1.52
CA ILE A 89 -9.29 -1.98 0.68
C ILE A 89 -10.69 -2.11 1.33
N ASP A 90 -10.95 -3.21 2.04
CA ASP A 90 -12.24 -3.46 2.68
C ASP A 90 -12.46 -2.48 3.83
N GLY A 91 -11.42 -2.26 4.65
CA GLY A 91 -11.44 -1.23 5.70
C GLY A 91 -11.64 0.18 5.15
N VAL A 92 -10.98 0.52 4.04
CA VAL A 92 -11.15 1.81 3.36
C VAL A 92 -12.60 1.99 2.88
N VAL A 93 -13.16 0.99 2.20
CA VAL A 93 -14.55 1.03 1.73
C VAL A 93 -15.54 1.13 2.89
N ALA A 94 -15.33 0.36 3.96
CA ALA A 94 -16.18 0.41 5.14
C ALA A 94 -16.16 1.79 5.82
N TYR A 95 -14.97 2.39 5.97
CA TYR A 95 -14.81 3.73 6.54
C TYR A 95 -15.56 4.79 5.71
N TRP A 96 -15.34 4.81 4.39
CA TRP A 96 -16.00 5.77 3.51
C TRP A 96 -17.52 5.57 3.46
N GLY A 97 -17.98 4.31 3.42
CA GLY A 97 -19.41 3.99 3.49
C GLY A 97 -20.05 4.50 4.77
N ALA A 98 -19.42 4.26 5.93
CA ALA A 98 -19.90 4.77 7.22
C ALA A 98 -19.92 6.30 7.27
N ARG A 99 -18.89 6.95 6.73
CA ARG A 99 -18.78 8.42 6.68
C ARG A 99 -19.88 9.03 5.80
N ILE A 100 -20.07 8.53 4.58
CA ILE A 100 -21.13 9.00 3.67
C ILE A 100 -22.51 8.80 4.33
N PHE A 101 -22.76 7.63 4.92
CA PHE A 101 -24.02 7.36 5.62
C PHE A 101 -24.28 8.36 6.75
N LYS A 102 -23.25 8.68 7.55
CA LYS A 102 -23.34 9.68 8.62
C LYS A 102 -23.68 11.08 8.07
N GLU A 103 -22.93 11.55 7.07
CA GLU A 103 -23.15 12.87 6.47
C GLU A 103 -24.55 13.00 5.85
N LEU A 104 -24.98 11.99 5.09
CA LEU A 104 -26.33 11.95 4.51
C LEU A 104 -27.41 12.00 5.60
N ARG A 105 -27.23 11.23 6.68
CA ARG A 105 -28.18 11.22 7.80
C ARG A 105 -28.24 12.55 8.55
N MET A 106 -27.12 13.28 8.67
CA MET A 106 -27.10 14.62 9.24
C MET A 106 -27.82 15.62 8.32
N GLY A 107 -27.55 15.57 7.01
CA GLY A 107 -28.19 16.45 6.03
C GLY A 107 -29.70 16.24 5.88
N LEU A 108 -30.19 15.00 5.99
CA LEU A 108 -31.62 14.67 5.92
C LEU A 108 -32.41 14.94 7.21
N ARG A 109 -31.71 15.29 8.31
CA ARG A 109 -32.34 15.71 9.57
C ARG A 109 -32.46 17.23 9.69
N GLY A 110 -31.94 17.97 8.71
CA GLY A 110 -32.12 19.41 8.55
C GLY A 110 -33.43 19.74 7.84
#